data_AF-A0A9D6NZ67-F1
#
_entry.id   AF-A0A9D6NZ67-F1
#
_cell.length_a   1.000
_cell.length_b   1.000
_cell.length_c   1.000
_cell.angle_alpha   90.00
_cell.angle_beta   90.00
_cell.angle_gamma   90.00
#
_symmetry.space_group_name_H-M   'P 1'
#
loop_
_entity.id
_entity.type
_entity.pdbx_description
1 polymer ?
#
loop_
_entity_poly.entity_id
_entity_poly.type
_entity_poly.pdbx_seq_one_letter_code
_entity_poly.pdbx_strand_id
1 'polypeptide(L)'
;MVKFITVLFLIPFLFLTIEKVEAKVLPQAKSGSKTNIRNLTPNAVTVSPRLRGDKKALNVYYSNLQNASSVSYLLTYKTASQDEGAMGTLNSKTSNTSVELLFGTCSKNVCRYHTGIHDAKLDVSYTTKTGKKYIKRYRIKI
;
A
#
# COMPACT_ATOMS: atom_id res chain seq x y z
N MET A 1 55.23 -19.66 -37.47
CA MET A 1 54.79 -19.85 -36.07
C MET A 1 54.70 -18.50 -35.34
N VAL A 2 54.00 -17.50 -35.90
CA VAL A 2 53.95 -16.12 -35.35
C VAL A 2 52.54 -15.49 -35.42
N LYS A 3 51.59 -16.13 -36.13
CA LYS A 3 50.22 -15.64 -36.32
C LYS A 3 49.25 -16.00 -35.17
N PHE A 4 49.57 -16.99 -34.33
CA PHE A 4 48.73 -17.36 -33.18
C PHE A 4 49.06 -16.58 -31.90
N ILE A 5 50.23 -15.94 -31.83
CA ILE A 5 50.65 -15.17 -30.65
C ILE A 5 49.95 -13.81 -30.59
N THR A 6 49.59 -13.21 -31.73
CA THR A 6 48.88 -11.94 -31.77
C THR A 6 47.42 -12.02 -31.31
N VAL A 7 46.78 -13.18 -31.42
CA VAL A 7 45.38 -13.36 -30.99
C VAL A 7 45.27 -13.51 -29.46
N LEU A 8 46.29 -14.09 -28.81
CA LEU A 8 46.31 -14.27 -27.35
C LEU A 8 46.50 -12.95 -26.58
N PHE A 9 47.08 -11.93 -27.22
CA PHE A 9 47.32 -10.62 -26.60
C PHE A 9 46.18 -9.60 -26.79
N LEU A 10 45.19 -9.90 -27.63
CA LEU A 10 44.06 -8.99 -27.94
C LEU A 10 42.81 -9.25 -27.09
N ILE A 11 42.71 -10.40 -26.43
CA ILE A 11 41.56 -10.79 -25.60
C ILE A 11 41.48 -10.09 -24.23
N PRO A 12 42.57 -9.66 -23.56
CA PRO A 12 42.43 -9.00 -22.25
C PRO A 12 42.00 -7.52 -22.36
N PHE A 13 41.95 -6.94 -23.57
CA PHE A 13 41.54 -5.53 -23.76
C PHE A 13 40.02 -5.34 -23.82
N LEU A 14 39.24 -6.42 -23.98
CA LEU A 14 37.77 -6.34 -24.13
C LEU A 14 36.99 -6.27 -22.81
N PHE A 15 37.66 -6.38 -21.65
CA PHE A 15 37.01 -6.40 -20.33
C PHE A 15 37.19 -5.10 -19.49
N LEU A 16 37.75 -4.03 -20.07
CA LEU A 16 38.12 -2.82 -19.32
C LEU A 16 37.10 -1.66 -19.35
N THR A 17 35.89 -1.86 -19.85
CA THR A 17 34.85 -0.80 -19.87
C THR A 17 33.59 -1.22 -19.12
N ILE A 18 33.73 -1.37 -17.79
CA ILE A 18 32.57 -1.38 -16.90
C ILE A 18 32.25 0.08 -16.57
N GLU A 19 31.39 0.70 -17.36
CA GLU A 19 30.80 1.99 -16.99
C GLU A 19 29.97 1.81 -15.71
N LYS A 20 30.38 2.48 -14.63
CA LYS A 20 29.58 2.58 -13.42
C LYS A 20 28.36 3.43 -13.71
N VAL A 21 27.20 2.80 -13.90
CA VAL A 21 25.93 3.50 -13.97
C VAL A 21 25.58 4.01 -12.57
N GLU A 22 25.72 5.31 -12.37
CA GLU A 22 25.30 5.97 -11.14
C GLU A 22 23.76 6.08 -11.16
N ALA A 23 23.10 5.31 -10.29
CA ALA A 23 21.66 5.38 -10.13
C ALA A 23 21.29 6.74 -9.52
N LYS A 24 20.78 7.66 -10.36
CA LYS A 24 20.26 8.96 -9.93
C LYS A 24 19.12 8.74 -8.95
N VAL A 25 19.38 9.02 -7.68
CA VAL A 25 18.39 8.90 -6.60
C VAL A 25 17.25 9.87 -6.89
N LEU A 26 16.05 9.33 -7.09
CA LEU A 26 14.85 10.14 -7.26
C LEU A 26 14.59 10.95 -5.97
N PRO A 27 14.14 12.22 -6.08
CA PRO A 27 13.83 13.01 -4.91
C PRO A 27 12.79 12.29 -4.05
N GLN A 28 13.17 11.90 -2.83
CA GLN A 28 12.21 11.40 -1.86
C GLN A 28 11.30 12.55 -1.44
N ALA A 29 9.99 12.39 -1.67
CA ALA A 29 9.01 13.35 -1.21
C ALA A 29 9.10 13.48 0.32
N LYS A 30 9.45 14.68 0.81
CA LYS A 30 9.49 14.99 2.25
C LYS A 30 8.10 14.77 2.83
N SER A 31 7.93 13.74 3.65
CA SER A 31 6.68 13.47 4.36
C SER A 31 6.52 14.49 5.49
N GLY A 32 5.92 15.63 5.15
CA GLY A 32 5.63 16.73 6.06
C GLY A 32 4.22 17.27 5.84
N SER A 33 3.23 16.39 5.69
CA SER A 33 1.83 16.82 5.65
C SER A 33 1.34 17.00 7.09
N LYS A 34 1.42 18.23 7.59
CA LYS A 34 0.68 18.66 8.78
C LYS A 34 -0.78 18.25 8.59
N THR A 35 -1.29 17.42 9.49
CA THR A 35 -2.68 16.97 9.50
C THR A 35 -3.57 18.18 9.76
N ASN A 36 -3.95 18.87 8.68
CA ASN A 36 -5.08 19.78 8.71
C ASN A 36 -6.31 18.89 8.95
N ILE A 37 -6.80 18.87 10.20
CA ILE A 37 -8.12 18.36 10.52
C ILE A 37 -9.11 19.32 9.85
N ARG A 38 -9.33 19.10 8.55
CA ARG A 38 -10.35 19.82 7.78
C ARG A 38 -11.70 19.42 8.38
N ASN A 39 -12.47 20.42 8.76
CA ASN A 39 -13.92 20.34 8.97
C ASN A 39 -14.52 19.31 8.01
N LEU A 40 -15.27 18.35 8.55
CA LEU A 40 -15.97 17.33 7.76
C LEU A 40 -16.70 18.04 6.64
N THR A 41 -16.23 17.86 5.40
CA THR A 41 -16.99 18.29 4.24
C THR A 41 -18.31 17.52 4.29
N PRO A 42 -19.48 18.18 4.19
CA PRO A 42 -20.80 17.55 4.35
C PRO A 42 -21.02 16.32 3.45
N ASN A 43 -20.27 16.23 2.34
CA ASN A 43 -20.37 15.16 1.35
C ASN A 43 -19.14 14.22 1.32
N ALA A 44 -18.31 14.18 2.38
CA ALA A 44 -17.20 13.23 2.45
C ALA A 44 -17.68 11.79 2.72
N VAL A 45 -16.94 10.83 2.16
CA VAL A 45 -17.06 9.42 2.57
C VAL A 45 -16.61 9.31 4.03
N THR A 46 -17.46 8.75 4.88
CA THR A 46 -17.11 8.46 6.28
C THR A 46 -16.50 7.08 6.36
N VAL A 47 -15.46 6.94 7.18
CA VAL A 47 -14.72 5.68 7.34
C VAL A 47 -14.53 5.48 8.82
N SER A 48 -14.98 4.33 9.32
CA SER A 48 -14.95 3.98 10.74
C SER A 48 -14.32 2.60 10.89
N PRO A 49 -12.99 2.53 11.05
CA PRO A 49 -12.28 1.27 11.31
C PRO A 49 -12.43 0.84 12.77
N ARG A 50 -12.68 -0.46 12.99
CA ARG A 50 -12.78 -1.07 14.32
C ARG A 50 -12.01 -2.39 14.34
N LEU A 51 -11.03 -2.49 15.25
CA LEU A 51 -10.32 -3.74 15.47
C LEU A 51 -11.30 -4.78 16.04
N ARG A 52 -11.31 -5.98 15.47
CA ARG A 52 -12.11 -7.11 15.96
C ARG A 52 -11.61 -7.54 17.33
N GLY A 53 -12.50 -8.06 18.19
CA GLY A 53 -12.15 -8.37 19.59
C GLY A 53 -11.01 -9.39 19.76
N ASP A 54 -10.84 -10.29 18.79
CA ASP A 54 -9.77 -11.28 18.75
C ASP A 54 -8.47 -10.77 18.10
N LYS A 55 -8.44 -9.50 17.67
CA LYS A 55 -7.32 -8.82 16.99
C LYS A 55 -6.86 -9.46 15.67
N LYS A 56 -7.66 -10.35 15.09
CA LYS A 56 -7.34 -11.08 13.85
C LYS A 56 -7.86 -10.40 12.59
N ALA A 57 -8.70 -9.37 12.74
CA ALA A 57 -9.26 -8.61 11.64
C ALA A 57 -9.53 -7.15 12.01
N LEU A 58 -9.60 -6.30 10.99
CA LEU A 58 -10.08 -4.93 11.06
C LEU A 58 -11.40 -4.83 10.30
N ASN A 59 -12.48 -4.54 11.02
CA ASN A 59 -13.79 -4.29 10.43
C ASN A 59 -13.88 -2.81 10.07
N VAL A 60 -14.00 -2.49 8.80
CA VAL A 60 -14.09 -1.11 8.31
C VAL A 60 -15.49 -0.85 7.79
N TYR A 61 -16.19 0.05 8.49
CA TYR A 61 -17.47 0.56 8.03
C TYR A 61 -17.27 1.81 7.19
N TYR A 62 -17.95 1.87 6.05
CA TYR A 62 -17.97 2.99 5.14
C TYR A 62 -19.40 3.50 4.98
N SER A 63 -19.57 4.81 5.05
CA SER A 63 -20.85 5.47 4.71
C SER A 63 -20.66 6.66 3.79
N ASN A 64 -21.76 7.10 3.20
CA ASN A 64 -21.79 8.18 2.20
C ASN A 64 -21.00 7.83 0.91
N LEU A 65 -20.94 6.55 0.55
CA LEU A 65 -20.23 6.06 -0.64
C LEU A 65 -20.84 6.59 -1.95
N GLN A 66 -22.14 6.88 -1.96
CA GLN A 66 -22.84 7.53 -3.07
C GLN A 66 -22.30 8.92 -3.41
N ASN A 67 -21.51 9.55 -2.53
CA ASN A 67 -20.86 10.83 -2.78
C ASN A 67 -19.51 10.69 -3.49
N ALA A 68 -18.98 9.47 -3.58
CA ALA A 68 -17.75 9.14 -4.29
C ALA A 68 -18.04 8.56 -5.67
N SER A 69 -17.14 8.81 -6.61
CA SER A 69 -17.06 8.07 -7.88
C SER A 69 -16.24 6.80 -7.71
N SER A 70 -15.17 6.85 -6.90
CA SER A 70 -14.34 5.70 -6.56
C SER A 70 -13.85 5.75 -5.11
N VAL A 71 -13.74 4.58 -4.50
CA VAL A 71 -13.15 4.39 -3.17
C VAL A 71 -12.23 3.18 -3.22
N SER A 72 -11.00 3.32 -2.74
CA SER A 72 -10.04 2.24 -2.54
C SER A 72 -9.48 2.27 -1.13
N TYR A 73 -9.09 1.10 -0.65
CA TYR A 73 -8.48 0.95 0.66
C TYR A 73 -7.21 0.10 0.57
N LEU A 74 -6.29 0.38 1.48
CA LEU A 74 -5.05 -0.36 1.67
C LEU A 74 -4.80 -0.48 3.18
N LEU A 75 -4.92 -1.70 3.69
CA LEU A 75 -4.40 -2.09 4.98
C LEU A 75 -2.96 -2.57 4.78
N THR A 76 -2.03 -2.01 5.55
CA THR A 76 -0.64 -2.47 5.64
C THR A 76 -0.31 -2.75 7.10
N TYR A 77 0.49 -3.76 7.36
CA TYR A 77 0.95 -4.11 8.69
C TYR A 77 2.26 -4.90 8.59
N LYS A 78 2.99 -4.96 9.70
CA LYS A 78 4.20 -5.75 9.79
C LYS A 78 3.95 -7.00 10.61
N THR A 79 4.63 -8.06 10.25
CA THR A 79 4.76 -9.29 11.04
C THR A 79 6.19 -9.43 11.54
N ALA A 80 6.51 -10.52 12.25
CA ALA A 80 7.87 -10.79 12.68
C ALA A 80 8.87 -10.95 11.51
N SER A 81 8.41 -11.37 10.33
CA SER A 81 9.29 -11.72 9.19
C SER A 81 9.14 -10.81 7.98
N GLN A 82 7.96 -10.20 7.78
CA GLN A 82 7.68 -9.43 6.56
C GLN A 82 6.53 -8.43 6.71
N ASP A 83 6.47 -7.49 5.77
CA ASP A 83 5.36 -6.57 5.58
C ASP A 83 4.22 -7.27 4.82
N GLU A 84 3.00 -7.04 5.25
CA GLU A 84 1.78 -7.71 4.79
C GLU A 84 0.65 -6.70 4.61
N GLY A 85 -0.41 -7.08 3.91
CA GLY A 85 -1.52 -6.18 3.69
C GLY A 85 -2.71 -6.76 2.95
N ALA A 86 -3.77 -5.97 2.90
CA ALA A 86 -4.98 -6.24 2.14
C ALA A 86 -5.42 -4.96 1.44
N MET A 87 -5.76 -5.06 0.15
CA MET A 87 -6.22 -3.92 -0.62
C MET A 87 -7.46 -4.26 -1.42
N GLY A 88 -8.23 -3.24 -1.77
CA GLY A 88 -9.40 -3.41 -2.62
C GLY A 88 -10.06 -2.10 -2.99
N THR A 89 -11.12 -2.22 -3.78
CA THR A 89 -11.97 -1.12 -4.20
C THR A 89 -13.40 -1.38 -3.75
N LEU A 90 -14.14 -0.31 -3.48
CA LEU A 90 -15.56 -0.39 -3.16
C LEU A 90 -16.38 0.09 -4.35
N ASN A 91 -17.55 -0.52 -4.51
CA ASN A 91 -18.53 -0.06 -5.47
C ASN A 91 -19.33 1.11 -4.89
N SER A 92 -19.29 2.26 -5.56
CA SER A 92 -19.97 3.50 -5.16
C SER A 92 -21.49 3.48 -5.37
N LYS A 93 -22.07 2.36 -5.87
CA LYS A 93 -23.52 2.20 -6.07
C LYS A 93 -24.29 2.01 -4.76
N THR A 94 -23.66 1.47 -3.72
CA THR A 94 -24.27 1.34 -2.39
C THR A 94 -23.99 2.58 -1.56
N SER A 95 -24.91 2.97 -0.68
CA SER A 95 -24.73 4.12 0.22
C SER A 95 -23.71 3.81 1.32
N ASN A 96 -23.80 2.61 1.88
CA ASN A 96 -22.98 2.14 3.00
C ASN A 96 -22.51 0.71 2.73
N THR A 97 -21.35 0.35 3.28
CA THR A 97 -20.87 -1.04 3.25
C THR A 97 -19.89 -1.31 4.39
N SER A 98 -19.72 -2.57 4.73
CA SER A 98 -18.72 -3.04 5.69
C SER A 98 -17.77 -4.00 4.99
N VAL A 99 -16.48 -3.86 5.26
CA VAL A 99 -15.46 -4.79 4.79
C VAL A 99 -14.66 -5.30 5.99
N GLU A 100 -14.49 -6.62 6.06
CA GLU A 100 -13.57 -7.25 6.99
C GLU A 100 -12.20 -7.42 6.32
N LEU A 101 -11.16 -6.86 6.93
CA LEU A 101 -9.78 -6.97 6.49
C LEU A 101 -9.03 -7.87 7.46
N LEU A 102 -8.69 -9.07 7.02
CA LEU A 102 -8.03 -10.05 7.86
C LEU A 102 -6.54 -9.74 7.98
N PHE A 103 -5.98 -9.94 9.18
CA PHE A 103 -4.53 -9.99 9.35
C PHE A 103 -4.04 -11.41 9.05
N GLY A 104 -4.14 -11.80 7.78
CA GLY A 104 -3.85 -13.15 7.36
C GLY A 104 -4.27 -13.42 5.92
N THR A 105 -4.15 -14.68 5.52
CA THR A 105 -4.52 -15.16 4.19
C THR A 105 -5.59 -16.24 4.31
N CYS A 106 -6.50 -16.30 3.35
CA CYS A 106 -7.51 -17.36 3.29
C CYS A 106 -7.47 -18.07 1.94
N SER A 107 -7.60 -19.39 1.98
CA SER A 107 -7.75 -20.24 0.79
C SER A 107 -8.84 -21.26 1.05
N LYS A 108 -9.82 -21.36 0.14
CA LYS A 108 -10.93 -22.32 0.21
C LYS A 108 -11.59 -22.40 1.61
N ASN A 109 -11.94 -21.25 2.17
CA ASN A 109 -12.58 -21.07 3.50
C ASN A 109 -11.71 -21.37 4.72
N VAL A 110 -10.42 -21.69 4.54
CA VAL A 110 -9.47 -21.84 5.66
C VAL A 110 -8.59 -20.60 5.73
N CYS A 111 -8.65 -19.89 6.85
CA CYS A 111 -7.87 -18.68 7.08
C CYS A 111 -6.70 -18.96 8.03
N ARG A 112 -5.49 -18.60 7.59
CA ARG A 112 -4.28 -18.58 8.41
C ARG A 112 -4.01 -17.15 8.84
N TYR A 113 -4.06 -16.91 10.14
CA TYR A 113 -3.80 -15.60 10.73
C TYR A 113 -2.30 -15.41 10.97
N HIS A 114 -1.82 -14.19 10.73
CA HIS A 114 -0.45 -13.78 10.99
C HIS A 114 -0.29 -13.40 12.47
N THR A 115 0.92 -13.55 13.00
CA THR A 115 1.25 -13.25 14.40
C THR A 115 2.33 -12.18 14.48
N GLY A 116 2.51 -11.57 15.66
CA GLY A 116 3.49 -10.50 15.86
C GLY A 116 3.16 -9.21 15.10
N ILE A 117 1.86 -8.92 14.95
CA ILE A 117 1.38 -7.79 14.15
C ILE A 117 1.74 -6.46 14.84
N HIS A 118 2.39 -5.58 14.10
CA HIS A 118 2.70 -4.22 14.55
C HIS A 118 2.65 -3.22 13.39
N ASP A 119 2.70 -1.92 13.72
CA ASP A 119 2.69 -0.81 12.75
C ASP A 119 1.52 -0.83 11.74
N ALA A 120 0.36 -1.38 12.15
CA ALA A 120 -0.80 -1.50 11.30
C ALA A 120 -1.40 -0.13 10.91
N LYS A 121 -1.63 0.07 9.61
CA LYS A 121 -2.12 1.32 9.02
C LYS A 121 -3.19 1.03 7.97
N LEU A 122 -4.29 1.78 8.02
CA LEU A 122 -5.33 1.76 7.01
C LEU A 122 -5.33 3.11 6.27
N ASP A 123 -5.09 3.06 4.97
CA ASP A 123 -5.21 4.19 4.06
C ASP A 123 -6.45 3.99 3.18
N VAL A 124 -7.37 4.96 3.21
CA VAL A 124 -8.57 4.98 2.36
C VAL A 124 -8.50 6.18 1.43
N SER A 125 -8.44 5.91 0.13
CA SER A 125 -8.43 6.92 -0.91
C SER A 125 -9.79 6.98 -1.60
N TYR A 126 -10.32 8.16 -1.83
CA TYR A 126 -11.56 8.31 -2.59
C TYR A 126 -11.57 9.56 -3.46
N THR A 127 -12.28 9.44 -4.58
CA THR A 127 -12.56 10.56 -5.47
C THR A 127 -14.05 10.90 -5.34
N THR A 128 -14.36 12.14 -5.04
CA THR A 128 -15.77 12.61 -5.02
C THR A 128 -16.34 12.69 -6.42
N LYS A 129 -17.68 12.73 -6.54
CA LYS A 129 -18.35 12.98 -7.83
C LYS A 129 -17.90 14.27 -8.53
N THR A 130 -17.40 15.25 -7.78
CA THR A 130 -16.81 16.50 -8.31
C THR A 130 -15.36 16.37 -8.79
N GLY A 131 -14.77 15.17 -8.73
CA GLY A 131 -13.38 14.91 -9.14
C GLY A 131 -12.32 15.17 -8.07
N LYS A 132 -12.68 15.78 -6.93
CA LYS A 132 -11.74 16.02 -5.82
C LYS A 132 -11.30 14.71 -5.17
N LYS A 133 -9.99 14.54 -5.00
CA LYS A 133 -9.36 13.36 -4.37
C LYS A 133 -9.06 13.61 -2.90
N TYR A 134 -9.27 12.59 -2.08
CA TYR A 134 -9.03 12.60 -0.63
C TYR A 134 -8.35 11.31 -0.20
N ILE A 135 -7.56 11.40 0.87
CA ILE A 135 -6.93 10.25 1.53
C ILE A 135 -7.19 10.38 3.03
N LYS A 136 -7.76 9.35 3.65
CA LYS A 136 -7.92 9.21 5.10
C LYS A 136 -6.95 8.14 5.59
N ARG A 137 -6.13 8.48 6.58
CA ARG A 137 -5.10 7.58 7.12
C ARG A 137 -5.40 7.29 8.58
N TYR A 138 -5.37 6.02 8.95
CA TYR A 138 -5.63 5.54 10.30
C TYR A 138 -4.46 4.69 10.79
N ARG A 139 -4.00 4.94 12.02
CA ARG A 139 -3.07 4.06 12.72
C ARG A 139 -3.88 3.12 13.60
N ILE A 140 -3.69 1.82 13.43
CA ILE A 140 -4.42 0.80 14.17
C ILE A 140 -3.53 0.33 15.31
N LYS A 141 -4.02 0.48 16.54
CA LYS A 141 -3.36 -0.06 17.72
C LYS A 141 -3.83 -1.50 17.91
N ILE A 142 -2.90 -2.45 17.77
CA ILE A 142 -3.12 -3.89 17.98
C ILE A 142 -2.99 -4.22 19.46
#